data_AF-A0A7W0EJH1-F1
#
_entry.id   AF-A0A7W0EJH1-F1
#
_cell.length_a   1.000
_cell.length_b   1.000
_cell.length_c   1.000
_cell.angle_alpha   90.00
_cell.angle_beta   90.00
_cell.angle_gamma   90.00
#
_symmetry.space_group_name_H-M   'P 1'
#
loop_
_entity.id
_entity.type
_entity.pdbx_description
1 polymer ?
#
loop_
_entity_poly.entity_id
_entity_poly.type
_entity_poly.pdbx_seq_one_letter_code
_entity_poly.pdbx_strand_id
1 'polypeptide(L)' 'MDGDKTVTELMALLDLKGRRNFKYTYLDPALNAKLIEMTQPDSPNSPTQKYRLTPAGQQFIKVIGAGDQGVGGVFLNG' A
#
# COMPACT_ATOMS: atom_id res chain seq x y z
N MET A 1 6.48 16.14 3.19
CA MET A 1 5.39 15.26 3.70
C MET A 1 4.98 14.29 2.58
N ASP A 2 5.95 13.71 1.87
CA ASP A 2 5.74 13.26 0.48
C ASP A 2 5.43 11.76 0.33
N GLY A 3 5.13 11.07 1.44
CA GLY A 3 4.95 9.61 1.48
C GLY A 3 3.55 9.13 1.86
N ASP A 4 2.74 9.95 2.55
CA ASP A 4 1.46 9.51 3.10
C ASP A 4 0.36 9.60 2.06
N LYS A 5 -0.35 8.49 1.84
CA LYS A 5 -1.40 8.40 0.80
C LYS A 5 -2.70 7.91 1.40
N THR A 6 -3.79 8.50 0.93
CA THR A 6 -5.14 8.00 1.18
C THR A 6 -5.38 6.70 0.42
N VAL A 7 -6.42 5.94 0.81
CA VAL A 7 -6.88 4.77 0.05
C VAL A 7 -7.15 5.11 -1.42
N THR A 8 -7.76 6.27 -1.67
CA THR A 8 -8.10 6.71 -3.02
C THR A 8 -6.86 6.97 -3.86
N GLU A 9 -5.84 7.62 -3.29
CA GLU A 9 -4.56 7.84 -3.98
C GLU A 9 -3.81 6.53 -4.24
N LEU A 10 -3.79 5.60 -3.27
CA LEU A 10 -3.20 4.28 -3.46
C LEU A 10 -3.90 3.49 -4.56
N MET A 11 -5.23 3.52 -4.60
CA MET A 11 -6.01 2.90 -5.67
C MET A 11 -5.71 3.53 -7.03
N ALA A 12 -5.63 4.86 -7.09
CA ALA A 12 -5.31 5.58 -8.33
C ALA A 12 -3.91 5.23 -8.85
N LEU A 13 -2.92 5.06 -7.97
CA LEU A 13 -1.57 4.62 -8.35
C LEU A 13 -1.52 3.21 -8.94
N LEU A 14 -2.50 2.37 -8.61
CA LEU A 14 -2.62 0.99 -9.08
C LEU A 14 -3.67 0.84 -10.20
N ASP A 15 -4.24 1.95 -10.68
CA ASP A 15 -5.37 2.00 -11.63
C ASP A 15 -6.58 1.13 -11.20
N LEU A 16 -6.83 1.09 -9.89
CA LEU A 16 -7.92 0.31 -9.30
C LEU A 16 -9.15 1.19 -9.03
N LYS A 17 -10.33 0.70 -9.40
CA LYS A 17 -11.61 1.40 -9.16
C LYS A 17 -12.38 0.84 -7.96
N GLY A 18 -12.14 -0.41 -7.58
CA GLY A 18 -12.90 -1.12 -6.55
C GLY A 18 -12.31 -1.00 -5.15
N ARG A 19 -12.86 -0.12 -4.30
CA ARG A 19 -12.36 0.10 -2.93
C ARG A 19 -12.41 -1.14 -2.05
N ARG A 20 -13.50 -1.91 -2.13
CA ARG A 20 -13.67 -3.14 -1.33
C ARG A 20 -12.60 -4.17 -1.71
N ASN A 21 -12.43 -4.43 -3.01
CA ASN A 21 -11.41 -5.36 -3.50
C ASN A 21 -10.00 -4.88 -3.15
N PHE A 22 -9.70 -3.59 -3.36
CA PHE A 22 -8.43 -3.01 -2.97
C PHE A 22 -8.13 -3.23 -1.48
N LYS A 23 -9.11 -3.01 -0.60
CA LYS A 23 -8.92 -3.20 0.82
C LYS A 23 -8.55 -4.65 1.17
N TYR A 24 -9.32 -5.62 0.69
CA TYR A 24 -9.09 -7.04 1.03
C TYR A 24 -7.86 -7.64 0.37
N THR A 25 -7.57 -7.24 -0.86
CA THR A 25 -6.55 -7.89 -1.69
C THR A 25 -5.18 -7.21 -1.57
N TYR A 26 -5.15 -5.91 -1.20
CA TYR A 26 -3.92 -5.12 -1.17
C TYR A 26 -3.66 -4.53 0.21
N LEU A 27 -4.60 -3.75 0.73
CA LEU A 27 -4.38 -2.91 1.92
C LEU A 27 -4.25 -3.74 3.19
N ASP A 28 -5.22 -4.61 3.47
CA ASP A 28 -5.25 -5.41 4.68
C ASP A 28 -4.08 -6.43 4.74
N PRO A 29 -3.74 -7.13 3.64
CA PRO A 29 -2.53 -7.96 3.60
C PRO A 29 -1.24 -7.18 3.87
N ALA A 30 -1.10 -5.97 3.30
CA ALA A 30 0.10 -5.14 3.50
C ALA A 30 0.21 -4.60 4.94
N LEU A 31 -0.92 -4.26 5.58
CA LEU A 31 -0.98 -3.91 7.01
C LEU A 31 -0.62 -5.10 7.90
N ASN A 32 -1.18 -6.28 7.62
CA ASN A 32 -0.91 -7.51 8.37
C ASN A 32 0.57 -7.92 8.24
N ALA A 33 1.16 -7.74 7.06
CA ALA A 33 2.59 -7.95 6.81
C ALA A 33 3.48 -6.84 7.37
N LYS A 34 2.91 -5.79 7.98
CA LYS A 34 3.61 -4.62 8.55
C LYS A 34 4.49 -3.89 7.53
N LEU A 35 4.16 -3.96 6.24
CA LEU A 35 4.86 -3.24 5.18
C LEU A 35 4.38 -1.78 5.09
N ILE A 36 3.13 -1.56 5.45
CA ILE A 36 2.53 -0.23 5.61
C ILE A 36 1.92 -0.08 6.98
N GLU A 37 1.69 1.16 7.40
CA GLU A 37 1.01 1.50 8.64
C GLU A 37 0.01 2.64 8.45
N MET A 38 -0.92 2.75 9.40
CA MET A 38 -1.89 3.84 9.48
C MET A 38 -1.27 5.07 10.15
N THR A 39 -1.64 6.26 9.68
CA THR A 39 -1.22 7.52 10.34
C THR A 39 -2.07 7.86 11.55
N GLN A 40 -3.33 7.40 11.60
CA GLN A 40 -4.25 7.55 12.74
C GLN A 40 -4.76 6.17 13.17
N PRO A 41 -3.97 5.37 13.90
CA PRO A 41 -4.37 4.02 14.32
C PRO A 41 -5.53 4.04 15.33
N ASP A 42 -5.62 5.06 16.18
CA ASP A 42 -6.69 5.21 17.18
C ASP A 42 -8.05 5.61 16.56
N SER A 43 -8.05 6.01 15.28
CA SER A 43 -9.25 6.41 14.54
C SER A 43 -9.18 5.85 13.11
N PRO A 44 -9.27 4.51 12.95
CA PRO A 44 -9.04 3.85 11.67
C PRO A 44 -10.05 4.23 10.59
N ASN A 45 -11.25 4.66 11.00
CA ASN A 45 -12.32 5.12 10.12
C ASN A 45 -12.32 6.64 9.88
N SER A 46 -11.28 7.35 10.34
CA SER A 46 -11.17 8.80 10.15
C SER A 46 -11.19 9.17 8.67
N PRO A 47 -11.91 10.23 8.27
CA PRO A 47 -11.90 10.71 6.89
C PRO A 47 -10.53 11.24 6.46
N THR A 48 -9.65 11.56 7.41
CA THR A 48 -8.27 12.02 7.15
C THR A 48 -7.24 10.91 7.28
N GLN A 49 -7.70 9.65 7.41
CA GLN A 49 -6.81 8.51 7.51
C GLN A 49 -5.92 8.37 6.27
N LYS A 50 -4.62 8.19 6.50
CA LYS A 50 -3.62 7.92 5.47
C LYS A 50 -2.78 6.71 5.84
N TYR A 51 -2.03 6.25 4.87
CA TYR A 51 -1.15 5.10 4.97
C TYR A 51 0.24 5.48 4.47
N ARG A 52 1.26 4.89 5.09
CA ARG A 52 2.66 5.11 4.71
C ARG A 52 3.47 3.82 4.80
N LEU A 53 4.59 3.78 4.09
CA LEU A 53 5.52 2.65 4.15
C LEU A 53 6.26 2.64 5.49
N THR A 54 6.37 1.45 6.08
CA THR A 54 7.26 1.20 7.21
C THR A 54 8.70 1.01 6.71
N PRO A 55 9.71 1.01 7.60
CA PRO A 55 11.07 0.62 7.21
C PRO A 55 11.13 -0.76 6.55
N ALA A 56 10.32 -1.72 7.02
CA ALA A 56 10.23 -3.06 6.43
C ALA A 56 9.62 -3.01 5.01
N GLY A 57 8.59 -2.19 4.80
CA GLY A 57 8.01 -1.96 3.46
C GLY A 57 9.00 -1.35 2.48
N GLN A 58 9.79 -0.37 2.92
CA GLN A 58 10.83 0.24 2.08
C GLN A 58 11.91 -0.76 1.70
N GLN A 59 12.35 -1.60 2.64
CA GLN A 59 13.29 -2.68 2.37
C GLN A 59 12.71 -3.71 1.41
N PHE A 60 11.45 -4.10 1.59
CA PHE A 60 10.76 -5.02 0.69
C PHE A 60 10.74 -4.48 -0.75
N ILE A 61 10.39 -3.20 -0.93
CA ILE A 61 10.42 -2.54 -2.24
C ILE A 61 11.84 -2.53 -2.83
N LYS A 62 12.86 -2.29 -2.00
CA LYS A 62 14.25 -2.35 -2.46
C LYS A 62 14.66 -3.76 -2.90
N VAL A 63 14.20 -4.80 -2.20
CA VAL A 63 14.50 -6.20 -2.55
C VAL A 63 13.81 -6.61 -3.85
N ILE A 64 12.52 -6.31 -3.99
CA ILE A 64 11.77 -6.64 -5.21
C ILE A 64 12.21 -5.75 -6.40
N GLY A 65 12.56 -4.49 -6.16
CA GLY A 65 13.00 -3.54 -7.18
C GLY A 65 14.48 -3.66 -7.55
N ALA A 66 15.32 -4.25 -6.71
CA ALA A 66 16.73 -4.53 -7.04
C ALA A 66 16.91 -5.73 -7.98
N GLY A 67 15.85 -6.50 -8.23
CA GLY A 67 15.86 -7.61 -9.17
C GLY A 67 15.49 -7.24 -10.61
N ASP A 68 15.09 -5.99 -10.88
CA ASP A 68 14.35 -5.70 -12.12
C ASP A 68 14.69 -4.33 -12.73
N GLN A 69 15.65 -4.34 -13.65
CA GLN A 69 15.80 -3.30 -14.67
C GLN A 69 14.82 -3.52 -15.83
N GLY A 70 13.56 -3.83 -15.53
CA GLY A 70 12.46 -3.73 -16.47
C GLY A 70 11.50 -4.92 -16.47
N VAL A 71 10.41 -4.82 -15.72
CA VAL A 71 9.01 -4.92 -16.14
C VAL A 71 8.10 -4.63 -14.95
N GLY A 72 7.09 -3.77 -15.16
CA GLY A 72 5.90 -3.76 -14.31
C GLY A 72 5.33 -5.17 -14.23
N GLY A 73 5.49 -5.82 -13.08
CA GLY A 73 5.30 -7.25 -12.93
C GLY A 73 4.50 -7.60 -11.68
N VAL A 74 3.18 -7.68 -11.87
CA VAL A 74 2.33 -8.74 -11.32
C VAL A 74 2.48 -9.05 -9.82
N PHE A 75 1.89 -8.19 -9.01
CA PHE A 75 1.12 -8.62 -7.84
C PHE A 75 -0.20 -7.84 -8.01
N LEU A 76 -1.36 -8.38 -8.35
CA LEU A 76 -1.99 -9.57 -7.77
C LEU A 76 -2.98 -10.20 -8.75
N ASN A 77 -2.96 -11.52 -8.85
CA ASN A 77 -4.12 -12.33 -9.23
C ASN A 77 -4.18 -13.51 -8.27
N GLY A 78 -5.27 -13.56 -7.51
CA GLY A 78 -5.67 -14.61 -6.59
C GLY A 78 -7.13 -14.41 -6.25
#